data_AF-A0A6M0RRQ1-F1
#
_entry.id   AF-A0A6M0RRQ1-F1
#
_cell.length_a   1.000
_cell.length_b   1.000
_cell.length_c   1.000
_cell.angle_alpha   90.00
_cell.angle_beta   90.00
_cell.angle_gamma   90.00
#
_symmetry.space_group_name_H-M   'P 1'
#
loop_
_entity.id
_entity.type
_entity.pdbx_description
1 polymer ?
#
loop_
_entity_poly.entity_id
_entity_poly.type
_entity_poly.pdbx_seq_one_letter_code
_entity_poly.pdbx_strand_id
1 'polypeptide(L)'
;MVSLRSKTLFFSGITAGIVISWLTQLTPAWANCPDWVGSVEWHRPTMTAHFQFLQNQTSYPWGNARVFERIENGQVFLTEAFDTLDGEQKQQVLQTLFSFDSRDYLTEEDYLERLKAPGMGLSPYQVMTHEGRLLRGVYDGCTVFILLTEKQRYSWAYLSQGRSQPYNLADSLLRNAGQPSWRQVNFPIGAMAEKRVRLNFWNSIGYENSDWWIAWVPENGYFEINVPGNFDTALLEDYWQVADQNYRYMIVGNDGTWLEEKRF
;
A
#
# COMPACT_ATOMS: atom_id res chain seq x y z
N MET A 1 7.75 -25.91 -76.62
CA MET A 1 8.06 -25.73 -75.19
C MET A 1 6.77 -25.91 -74.42
N VAL A 2 6.65 -27.05 -73.74
CA VAL A 2 5.43 -27.49 -73.07
C VAL A 2 5.59 -27.25 -71.57
N SER A 3 4.62 -26.53 -70.99
CA SER A 3 4.47 -26.31 -69.55
C SER A 3 3.83 -27.53 -68.90
N LEU A 4 4.44 -28.04 -67.83
CA LEU A 4 3.81 -28.97 -66.89
C LEU A 4 4.43 -28.89 -65.49
N ARG A 5 3.53 -28.96 -64.51
CA ARG A 5 3.64 -28.75 -63.04
C ARG A 5 4.57 -29.73 -62.32
N SER A 6 5.04 -29.36 -61.10
CA SER A 6 4.75 -30.07 -59.83
C SER A 6 5.57 -29.57 -58.61
N LYS A 7 4.84 -29.21 -57.52
CA LYS A 7 5.08 -29.36 -56.05
C LYS A 7 6.43 -28.86 -55.47
N THR A 8 6.48 -28.09 -54.37
CA THR A 8 6.16 -28.55 -53.00
C THR A 8 6.11 -27.36 -52.01
N LEU A 9 5.32 -27.52 -50.95
CA LEU A 9 5.04 -26.67 -49.78
C LEU A 9 6.28 -26.09 -49.05
N PHE A 10 6.10 -24.93 -48.41
CA PHE A 10 6.32 -24.79 -46.96
C PHE A 10 5.42 -23.67 -46.38
N PHE A 11 4.66 -24.04 -45.35
CA PHE A 11 3.84 -23.17 -44.50
C PHE A 11 4.72 -22.36 -43.54
N SER A 12 4.43 -21.07 -43.39
CA SER A 12 4.78 -20.30 -42.18
C SER A 12 3.74 -19.19 -41.95
N GLY A 13 2.53 -19.59 -41.58
CA GLY A 13 1.55 -18.69 -40.98
C GLY A 13 1.69 -18.75 -39.46
N ILE A 14 2.59 -17.95 -38.88
CA ILE A 14 2.59 -17.70 -37.43
C ILE A 14 1.63 -16.55 -37.16
N THR A 15 0.60 -16.91 -36.40
CA THR A 15 -0.37 -16.09 -35.69
C THR A 15 0.13 -14.70 -35.31
N ALA A 16 -0.53 -13.67 -35.86
CA ALA A 16 -0.46 -12.31 -35.36
C ALA A 16 -1.07 -12.28 -33.94
N GLY A 17 -0.22 -12.37 -32.92
CA GLY A 17 -0.59 -12.08 -31.55
C GLY A 17 -0.84 -10.58 -31.43
N ILE A 18 -2.09 -10.21 -31.21
CA ILE A 18 -2.49 -8.86 -30.85
C ILE A 18 -1.89 -8.58 -29.47
N VAL A 19 -0.77 -7.86 -29.44
CA VAL A 19 -0.24 -7.24 -28.22
C VAL A 19 -1.18 -6.10 -27.88
N ILE A 20 -2.15 -6.34 -26.99
CA ILE A 20 -2.96 -5.28 -26.40
C ILE A 20 -2.01 -4.44 -25.54
N SER A 21 -1.75 -3.23 -26.00
CA SER A 21 -0.94 -2.21 -25.35
C SER A 21 -1.64 -1.69 -24.09
N TRP A 22 -1.37 -2.30 -22.93
CA TRP A 22 -1.81 -1.81 -21.62
C TRP A 22 -0.81 -0.79 -21.00
N LEU A 23 -0.28 0.14 -21.81
CA LEU A 23 0.71 1.13 -21.35
C LEU A 23 0.30 2.59 -21.64
N THR A 24 -0.99 2.86 -21.66
CA THR A 24 -1.53 4.23 -21.66
C THR A 24 -2.58 4.24 -20.55
N GLN A 25 -2.29 4.65 -19.32
CA GLN A 25 -2.12 6.05 -18.91
C GLN A 25 -1.26 6.16 -17.64
N LEU A 26 0.04 5.84 -17.72
CA LEU A 26 0.97 6.47 -16.79
C LEU A 26 1.20 7.88 -17.32
N THR A 27 0.42 8.85 -16.83
CA THR A 27 0.74 10.27 -17.07
C THR A 27 2.20 10.49 -16.66
N PRO A 28 3.04 11.11 -17.51
CA PRO A 28 4.41 11.42 -17.17
C PRO A 28 4.40 12.58 -16.15
N ALA A 29 4.17 12.25 -14.89
CA ALA A 29 4.13 13.20 -13.79
C ALA A 29 4.81 12.64 -12.52
N TRP A 30 5.81 11.77 -12.69
CA TRP A 30 6.61 11.19 -11.59
C TRP A 30 8.12 11.36 -11.78
N ALA A 31 8.53 12.16 -12.77
CA ALA A 31 9.95 12.45 -13.03
C ALA A 31 10.55 13.50 -12.08
N ASN A 32 9.71 14.31 -11.39
CA ASN A 32 10.14 15.46 -10.58
C ASN A 32 9.55 15.41 -9.16
N CYS A 33 9.90 14.39 -8.36
CA CYS A 33 9.66 14.43 -6.92
C CYS A 33 11.00 14.47 -6.21
N PRO A 34 11.63 15.65 -6.09
CA PRO A 34 12.98 15.78 -5.58
C PRO A 34 12.93 16.37 -4.16
N ASP A 35 12.00 15.95 -3.32
CA ASP A 35 12.06 16.40 -1.94
C ASP A 35 13.04 15.50 -1.18
N TRP A 36 14.02 16.14 -0.55
CA TRP A 36 15.05 15.46 0.21
C TRP A 36 14.47 14.95 1.53
N VAL A 37 14.44 13.62 1.68
CA VAL A 37 14.13 12.94 2.95
C VAL A 37 15.27 13.19 3.93
N GLY A 38 14.94 13.69 5.13
CA GLY A 38 15.90 13.89 6.20
C GLY A 38 16.38 12.59 6.84
N SER A 39 17.24 12.68 7.85
CA SER A 39 17.68 11.52 8.62
C SER A 39 16.85 11.34 9.89
N VAL A 40 16.70 10.09 10.34
CA VAL A 40 16.03 9.79 11.61
C VAL A 40 16.73 10.51 12.74
N GLU A 41 18.06 10.57 12.74
CA GLU A 41 18.88 11.27 13.72
C GLU A 41 18.53 12.76 13.81
N TRP A 42 18.29 13.40 12.66
CA TRP A 42 17.91 14.81 12.62
C TRP A 42 16.45 15.03 13.04
N HIS A 43 15.54 14.08 12.85
CA HIS A 43 14.15 14.27 13.29
C HIS A 43 13.86 13.73 14.69
N ARG A 44 14.71 12.86 15.24
CA ARG A 44 14.41 12.08 16.47
C ARG A 44 14.04 12.93 17.69
N PRO A 45 14.77 13.99 18.09
CA PRO A 45 14.43 14.76 19.28
C PRO A 45 13.04 15.41 19.20
N THR A 46 12.72 16.03 18.06
CA THR A 46 11.45 16.74 17.87
C THR A 46 10.30 15.77 17.69
N MET A 47 10.49 14.72 16.88
CA MET A 47 9.48 13.68 16.71
C MET A 47 9.18 12.94 18.01
N THR A 48 10.20 12.59 18.81
CA THR A 48 9.98 11.94 20.11
C THR A 48 9.21 12.85 21.07
N ALA A 49 9.56 14.14 21.16
CA ALA A 49 8.87 15.08 22.03
C ALA A 49 7.41 15.30 21.59
N HIS A 50 7.19 15.49 20.29
CA HIS A 50 5.85 15.59 19.71
C HIS A 50 5.02 14.33 19.95
N PHE A 51 5.59 13.15 19.71
CA PHE A 51 4.91 11.88 19.92
C PHE A 51 4.53 11.67 21.39
N GLN A 52 5.43 11.97 22.33
CA GLN A 52 5.12 11.92 23.76
C GLN A 52 4.01 12.91 24.16
N PHE A 53 4.02 14.11 23.58
CA PHE A 53 2.93 15.07 23.76
C PHE A 53 1.60 14.49 23.28
N LEU A 54 1.57 13.87 22.10
CA LEU A 54 0.39 13.24 21.54
C LEU A 54 -0.10 12.07 22.40
N GLN A 55 0.80 11.21 22.90
CA GLN A 55 0.43 10.07 23.77
C GLN A 55 -0.22 10.50 25.09
N ASN A 56 0.12 11.67 25.59
CA ASN A 56 -0.40 12.21 26.85
C ASN A 56 -1.73 12.97 26.69
N GLN A 57 -2.20 13.19 25.46
CA GLN A 57 -3.49 13.82 25.24
C GLN A 57 -4.65 12.89 25.61
N THR A 58 -5.72 13.48 26.12
CA THR A 58 -6.97 12.78 26.49
C THR A 58 -8.10 13.00 25.49
N SER A 59 -7.94 13.95 24.56
CA SER A 59 -8.91 14.28 23.52
C SER A 59 -8.17 14.68 22.25
N TYR A 60 -8.72 14.29 21.10
CA TYR A 60 -8.14 14.48 19.77
C TYR A 60 -9.21 14.96 18.77
N PRO A 61 -8.81 15.49 17.60
CA PRO A 61 -9.75 15.84 16.52
C PRO A 61 -10.65 14.68 16.08
N TRP A 62 -10.14 13.44 16.14
CA TRP A 62 -10.88 12.21 15.80
C TRP A 62 -11.60 11.57 17.01
N GLY A 63 -11.73 12.29 18.13
CA GLY A 63 -12.40 11.81 19.34
C GLY A 63 -11.43 11.34 20.43
N ASN A 64 -11.74 10.23 21.10
CA ASN A 64 -11.03 9.78 22.31
C ASN A 64 -10.15 8.53 22.08
N ALA A 65 -10.08 8.02 20.85
CA ALA A 65 -9.26 6.86 20.52
C ALA A 65 -7.78 7.20 20.66
N ARG A 66 -7.07 6.46 21.53
CA ARG A 66 -5.63 6.59 21.73
C ARG A 66 -4.88 5.72 20.74
N VAL A 67 -4.38 6.34 19.69
CA VAL A 67 -3.80 5.64 18.53
C VAL A 67 -2.28 5.57 18.53
N PHE A 68 -1.58 6.35 19.36
CA PHE A 68 -0.11 6.45 19.33
C PHE A 68 0.53 5.45 20.31
N GLU A 69 1.19 4.41 19.78
CA GLU A 69 1.75 3.33 20.60
C GLU A 69 3.23 3.53 20.93
N ARG A 70 4.09 3.53 19.92
CA ARG A 70 5.55 3.61 20.11
C ARG A 70 6.27 4.12 18.86
N ILE A 71 7.51 4.52 19.05
CA ILE A 71 8.48 4.79 17.98
C ILE A 71 9.65 3.83 18.14
N GLU A 72 10.00 3.12 17.06
CA GLU A 72 11.10 2.15 17.06
C GLU A 72 11.77 2.15 15.69
N ASN A 73 13.11 2.24 15.64
CA ASN A 73 13.90 2.10 14.41
C ASN A 73 13.44 2.95 13.20
N GLY A 74 13.02 4.20 13.45
CA GLY A 74 12.53 5.09 12.39
C GLY A 74 11.09 4.81 11.93
N GLN A 75 10.35 4.01 12.69
CA GLN A 75 8.97 3.66 12.44
C GLN A 75 8.10 4.13 13.62
N VAL A 76 6.92 4.65 13.29
CA VAL A 76 5.86 4.96 14.24
C VAL A 76 4.85 3.82 14.20
N PHE A 77 4.54 3.23 15.33
CA PHE A 77 3.52 2.19 15.47
C PHE A 77 2.26 2.80 16.08
N LEU A 78 1.12 2.49 15.46
CA LEU A 78 -0.20 2.85 15.95
C LEU A 78 -0.85 1.67 16.67
N THR A 79 -1.74 1.94 17.62
CA THR A 79 -2.48 0.89 18.35
C THR A 79 -3.58 0.29 17.46
N GLU A 80 -4.14 -0.85 17.88
CA GLU A 80 -5.33 -1.46 17.23
C GLU A 80 -6.54 -0.50 17.18
N ALA A 81 -6.59 0.51 18.05
CA ALA A 81 -7.66 1.52 18.02
C ALA A 81 -7.63 2.40 16.76
N PHE A 82 -6.52 2.42 16.01
CA PHE A 82 -6.46 3.10 14.72
C PHE A 82 -7.32 2.40 13.66
N ASP A 83 -7.40 1.07 13.69
CA ASP A 83 -8.11 0.30 12.67
C ASP A 83 -9.63 0.53 12.70
N THR A 84 -10.16 0.85 13.88
CA THR A 84 -11.58 1.14 14.11
C THR A 84 -12.01 2.54 13.67
N LEU A 85 -11.05 3.41 13.34
CA LEU A 85 -11.33 4.75 12.83
C LEU A 85 -11.84 4.71 11.39
N ASP A 86 -12.74 5.64 11.06
CA ASP A 86 -13.12 5.88 9.67
C ASP A 86 -11.99 6.58 8.88
N GLY A 87 -12.16 6.68 7.58
CA GLY A 87 -11.18 7.27 6.67
C GLY A 87 -10.81 8.70 7.06
N GLU A 88 -11.78 9.56 7.36
CA GLU A 88 -11.51 10.95 7.75
C GLU A 88 -10.69 11.01 9.04
N GLN A 89 -11.09 10.24 10.06
CA GLN A 89 -10.38 10.14 11.33
C GLN A 89 -8.95 9.62 11.16
N LYS A 90 -8.74 8.58 10.33
CA LYS A 90 -7.40 8.08 10.02
C LYS A 90 -6.52 9.15 9.37
N GLN A 91 -7.11 9.97 8.51
CA GLN A 91 -6.40 11.08 7.89
C GLN A 91 -6.03 12.16 8.91
N GLN A 92 -6.94 12.48 9.83
CA GLN A 92 -6.68 13.44 10.92
C GLN A 92 -5.55 12.96 11.84
N VAL A 93 -5.47 11.65 12.16
CA VAL A 93 -4.36 11.06 12.93
C VAL A 93 -3.03 11.34 12.24
N LEU A 94 -2.96 11.04 10.94
CA LEU A 94 -1.71 11.08 10.19
C LEU A 94 -1.30 12.52 9.86
N GLN A 95 -2.26 13.41 9.62
CA GLN A 95 -2.00 14.85 9.57
C GLN A 95 -1.47 15.37 10.91
N THR A 96 -2.10 15.00 12.03
CA THR A 96 -1.69 15.46 13.36
C THR A 96 -0.28 15.01 13.71
N LEU A 97 0.11 13.78 13.36
CA LEU A 97 1.44 13.24 13.60
C LEU A 97 2.56 14.01 12.86
N PHE A 98 2.25 14.60 11.70
CA PHE A 98 3.26 15.24 10.83
C PHE A 98 3.08 16.76 10.70
N SER A 99 2.02 17.34 11.24
CA SER A 99 1.74 18.78 11.18
C SER A 99 2.18 19.48 12.46
N PHE A 100 3.49 19.49 12.71
CA PHE A 100 4.10 20.21 13.83
C PHE A 100 5.35 20.97 13.38
N ASP A 101 5.68 22.05 14.08
CA ASP A 101 6.93 22.77 13.85
C ASP A 101 8.00 22.24 14.80
N SER A 102 9.18 21.89 14.27
CA SER A 102 10.33 21.49 15.08
C SER A 102 10.70 22.55 16.13
N ARG A 103 10.40 23.83 15.87
CA ARG A 103 10.62 24.94 16.82
C ARG A 103 9.72 24.88 18.05
N ASP A 104 8.60 24.17 17.99
CA ASP A 104 7.72 23.99 19.15
C ASP A 104 8.36 23.10 20.24
N TYR A 105 9.40 22.34 19.86
CA TYR A 105 10.03 21.33 20.72
C TYR A 105 11.54 21.54 20.93
N LEU A 106 12.12 22.60 20.37
CA LEU A 106 13.54 22.93 20.50
C LEU A 106 13.71 24.35 21.00
N THR A 107 14.80 24.60 21.73
CA THR A 107 15.23 25.98 21.97
C THR A 107 15.72 26.59 20.65
N GLU A 108 15.76 27.93 20.57
CA GLU A 108 16.29 28.63 19.40
C GLU A 108 17.77 28.27 19.16
N GLU A 109 18.56 28.15 20.22
CA GLU A 109 19.97 27.74 20.13
C GLU A 109 20.11 26.31 19.57
N ASP A 110 19.37 25.34 20.12
CA ASP A 110 19.37 23.96 19.63
C ASP A 110 18.93 23.90 18.16
N TYR A 111 17.89 24.64 17.79
CA TYR A 111 17.41 24.67 16.42
C TYR A 111 18.49 25.20 15.46
N LEU A 112 19.13 26.32 15.80
CA LEU A 112 20.20 26.92 15.00
C LEU A 112 21.45 26.03 14.90
N GLU A 113 21.79 25.29 15.96
CA GLU A 113 22.86 24.31 15.90
C GLU A 113 22.52 23.17 14.94
N ARG A 114 21.28 22.66 15.00
CA ARG A 114 20.82 21.55 14.16
C ARG A 114 20.68 21.91 12.68
N LEU A 115 20.43 23.17 12.35
CA LEU A 115 20.49 23.65 10.96
C LEU A 115 21.88 23.50 10.34
N LYS A 116 22.94 23.44 11.16
CA LYS A 116 24.32 23.22 10.69
C LYS A 116 24.64 21.74 10.47
N ALA A 117 23.84 20.84 11.05
CA ALA A 117 24.03 19.39 10.95
C ALA A 117 23.42 18.83 9.65
N PRO A 118 24.06 17.82 9.03
CA PRO A 118 23.44 17.11 7.90
C PRO A 118 22.20 16.33 8.35
N GLY A 119 21.28 16.08 7.42
CA GLY A 119 20.08 15.28 7.66
C GLY A 119 18.79 16.06 7.85
N MET A 120 18.80 17.39 7.69
CA MET A 120 17.57 18.16 7.52
C MET A 120 16.78 17.63 6.31
N GLY A 121 15.46 17.81 6.28
CA GLY A 121 14.63 17.39 5.15
C GLY A 121 13.24 16.98 5.61
N LEU A 122 12.50 16.33 4.73
CA LEU A 122 11.18 15.77 5.05
C LEU A 122 11.28 14.66 6.11
N SER A 123 10.16 14.41 6.79
CA SER A 123 10.11 13.40 7.84
C SER A 123 10.47 12.00 7.30
N PRO A 124 11.47 11.32 7.89
CA PRO A 124 11.93 9.99 7.50
C PRO A 124 11.07 8.86 8.08
N TYR A 125 10.05 9.19 8.88
CA TYR A 125 9.29 8.20 9.61
C TYR A 125 8.24 7.51 8.74
N GLN A 126 8.26 6.18 8.77
CA GLN A 126 7.14 5.35 8.32
C GLN A 126 6.10 5.21 9.42
N VAL A 127 4.85 4.95 9.04
CA VAL A 127 3.79 4.63 10.00
C VAL A 127 3.30 3.21 9.76
N MET A 128 3.19 2.45 10.84
CA MET A 128 2.84 1.04 10.89
C MET A 128 1.59 0.85 11.76
N THR A 129 0.80 -0.16 11.46
CA THR A 129 -0.18 -0.70 12.43
C THR A 129 0.54 -1.39 13.59
N HIS A 130 -0.22 -1.78 14.61
CA HIS A 130 0.27 -2.48 15.79
C HIS A 130 1.08 -3.74 15.43
N GLU A 131 0.56 -4.51 14.48
CA GLU A 131 1.11 -5.77 13.98
C GLU A 131 2.23 -5.60 12.93
N GLY A 132 2.61 -4.36 12.60
CA GLY A 132 3.71 -4.07 11.69
C GLY A 132 3.31 -3.97 10.21
N ARG A 133 2.05 -3.71 9.90
CA ARG A 133 1.58 -3.45 8.53
C ARG A 133 1.86 -1.99 8.17
N LEU A 134 2.49 -1.74 7.02
CA LEU A 134 2.79 -0.37 6.58
C LEU A 134 1.51 0.42 6.25
N LEU A 135 1.24 1.48 7.02
CA LEU A 135 0.13 2.42 6.80
C LEU A 135 0.55 3.61 5.96
N ARG A 136 1.78 4.10 6.14
CA ARG A 136 2.32 5.25 5.40
C ARG A 136 3.82 5.08 5.17
N GLY A 137 4.24 5.24 3.92
CA GLY A 137 5.65 5.28 3.56
C GLY A 137 6.35 6.57 4.00
N VAL A 138 7.65 6.64 3.75
CA VAL A 138 8.43 7.87 3.90
C VAL A 138 7.98 8.88 2.83
N TYR A 139 7.75 10.13 3.23
CA TYR A 139 7.33 11.18 2.31
C TYR A 139 8.54 11.72 1.54
N ASP A 140 8.44 11.65 0.21
CA ASP A 140 9.51 12.00 -0.75
C ASP A 140 9.07 13.07 -1.76
N GLY A 141 8.02 13.84 -1.44
CA GLY A 141 7.43 14.84 -2.34
C GLY A 141 6.49 14.26 -3.40
N CYS A 142 6.52 12.94 -3.61
CA CYS A 142 5.66 12.21 -4.54
C CYS A 142 4.51 11.49 -3.84
N THR A 143 4.76 11.06 -2.60
CA THR A 143 3.88 10.21 -1.81
C THR A 143 3.05 11.01 -0.81
N VAL A 144 2.20 11.91 -1.30
CA VAL A 144 1.37 12.78 -0.44
C VAL A 144 0.31 11.99 0.36
N PHE A 145 0.01 10.73 0.01
CA PHE A 145 -1.15 10.02 0.57
C PHE A 145 -0.87 9.27 1.88
N ILE A 146 -1.17 10.03 2.93
CA ILE A 146 -1.85 9.77 4.19
C ILE A 146 -2.30 8.34 4.56
N LEU A 147 -2.72 7.39 3.70
CA LEU A 147 -3.01 6.01 4.14
C LEU A 147 -2.93 5.03 2.98
N LEU A 148 -2.13 3.97 3.11
CA LEU A 148 -1.98 2.96 2.08
C LEU A 148 -3.08 1.90 2.22
N THR A 149 -3.86 1.69 1.17
CA THR A 149 -4.61 0.44 0.93
C THR A 149 -3.66 -0.69 0.57
N GLU A 150 -4.15 -1.94 0.52
CA GLU A 150 -3.31 -3.07 0.15
C GLU A 150 -2.72 -2.90 -1.25
N LYS A 151 -3.54 -2.47 -2.24
CA LYS A 151 -3.06 -2.12 -3.59
C LYS A 151 -1.90 -1.11 -3.54
N GLN A 152 -2.05 -0.04 -2.76
CA GLN A 152 -1.04 1.02 -2.64
C GLN A 152 0.23 0.55 -1.92
N ARG A 153 0.12 -0.32 -0.90
CA ARG A 153 1.26 -0.96 -0.23
C ARG A 153 2.12 -1.75 -1.22
N TYR A 154 1.49 -2.56 -2.05
CA TYR A 154 2.19 -3.29 -3.12
C TYR A 154 2.93 -2.34 -4.05
N SER A 155 2.26 -1.29 -4.53
CA SER A 155 2.88 -0.28 -5.39
C SER A 155 4.04 0.41 -4.69
N TRP A 156 3.88 0.80 -3.42
CA TRP A 156 4.92 1.48 -2.64
C TRP A 156 6.14 0.59 -2.44
N ALA A 157 5.96 -0.66 -1.99
CA ALA A 157 7.07 -1.59 -1.75
C ALA A 157 7.88 -1.84 -3.03
N TYR A 158 7.22 -1.79 -4.18
CA TYR A 158 7.86 -1.92 -5.48
C TYR A 158 8.64 -0.68 -5.89
N LEU A 159 8.00 0.49 -5.77
CA LEU A 159 8.56 1.76 -6.22
C LEU A 159 9.73 2.22 -5.32
N SER A 160 9.68 1.89 -4.03
CA SER A 160 10.72 2.24 -3.05
C SER A 160 12.01 1.42 -3.21
N GLN A 161 11.98 0.29 -3.92
CA GLN A 161 13.16 -0.57 -4.16
C GLN A 161 14.04 -0.11 -5.33
N GLY A 162 13.71 1.00 -6.00
CA GLY A 162 14.51 1.60 -7.06
C GLY A 162 13.80 1.60 -8.41
N ARG A 163 13.85 2.74 -9.10
CA ARG A 163 13.17 3.03 -10.36
C ARG A 163 13.42 1.95 -11.43
N SER A 164 12.36 1.70 -12.19
CA SER A 164 12.15 0.64 -13.19
C SER A 164 11.81 -0.72 -12.61
N GLN A 165 10.63 -1.21 -12.97
CA GLN A 165 10.35 -2.62 -12.84
C GLN A 165 11.44 -3.38 -13.62
N PRO A 166 12.24 -4.28 -13.02
CA PRO A 166 12.89 -5.30 -13.81
C PRO A 166 11.78 -5.99 -14.58
N TYR A 167 11.88 -6.03 -15.92
CA TYR A 167 10.91 -6.64 -16.83
C TYR A 167 10.59 -8.13 -16.50
N ASN A 168 11.33 -8.69 -15.53
CA ASN A 168 11.39 -10.09 -15.16
C ASN A 168 11.17 -10.33 -13.64
N LEU A 169 10.55 -9.41 -12.89
CA LEU A 169 10.09 -9.78 -11.54
C LEU A 169 9.05 -10.89 -11.70
N ALA A 170 9.39 -12.10 -11.25
CA ALA A 170 8.50 -13.24 -11.36
C ALA A 170 7.16 -12.91 -10.67
N ASP A 171 6.04 -13.27 -11.30
CA ASP A 171 4.67 -13.13 -10.78
C ASP A 171 4.50 -13.63 -9.33
N SER A 172 5.46 -14.40 -8.80
CA SER A 172 5.53 -14.81 -7.39
C SER A 172 5.74 -13.67 -6.41
N LEU A 173 6.34 -12.56 -6.82
CA LEU A 173 6.50 -11.35 -6.00
C LEU A 173 5.25 -10.44 -6.04
N LEU A 174 4.34 -10.71 -6.99
CA LEU A 174 3.01 -10.10 -7.05
C LEU A 174 2.01 -10.74 -6.07
N ARG A 175 2.47 -11.63 -5.19
CA ARG A 175 1.65 -12.42 -4.27
C ARG A 175 2.15 -12.28 -2.86
N ASN A 176 1.26 -11.92 -1.94
CA ASN A 176 1.48 -11.96 -0.49
C ASN A 176 1.59 -13.42 0.05
N ALA A 177 1.84 -14.40 -0.82
CA ALA A 177 1.95 -15.80 -0.46
C ALA A 177 3.34 -16.14 0.07
N GLY A 178 3.43 -17.17 0.89
CA GLY A 178 4.69 -17.61 1.47
C GLY A 178 5.22 -16.62 2.50
N GLN A 179 6.43 -16.08 2.25
CA GLN A 179 7.20 -15.25 3.18
C GLN A 179 7.82 -14.03 2.45
N PRO A 180 7.00 -13.05 2.00
CA PRO A 180 7.52 -11.85 1.34
C PRO A 180 8.45 -11.06 2.28
N SER A 181 9.66 -10.73 1.80
CA SER A 181 10.72 -10.08 2.59
C SER A 181 10.40 -8.65 3.04
N TRP A 182 9.38 -8.02 2.46
CA TRP A 182 8.97 -6.65 2.75
C TRP A 182 7.80 -6.57 3.73
N ARG A 183 7.38 -7.70 4.31
CA ARG A 183 6.25 -7.78 5.26
C ARG A 183 6.59 -8.63 6.47
N GLN A 184 5.89 -8.32 7.56
CA GLN A 184 5.73 -9.26 8.67
C GLN A 184 4.74 -10.36 8.24
N VAL A 185 5.07 -11.62 8.52
CA VAL A 185 4.24 -12.76 8.10
C VAL A 185 3.89 -13.61 9.31
N ASN A 186 2.71 -13.34 9.86
CA ASN A 186 2.16 -14.10 10.98
C ASN A 186 1.26 -15.24 10.48
N PHE A 187 0.62 -15.04 9.31
CA PHE A 187 -0.31 -15.97 8.68
C PHE A 187 0.14 -16.25 7.24
N PRO A 188 1.00 -17.26 7.01
CA PRO A 188 1.40 -17.61 5.66
C PRO A 188 0.25 -18.24 4.88
N ILE A 189 0.15 -17.94 3.58
CA ILE A 189 -0.75 -18.61 2.64
C ILE A 189 0.05 -19.30 1.52
N GLY A 190 -0.44 -20.44 1.05
CA GLY A 190 0.15 -21.13 -0.09
C GLY A 190 -0.10 -20.38 -1.41
N ALA A 191 0.90 -20.34 -2.30
CA ALA A 191 0.83 -19.59 -3.56
C ALA A 191 -0.31 -20.04 -4.50
N MET A 192 -0.71 -21.31 -4.43
CA MET A 192 -1.86 -21.81 -5.19
C MET A 192 -3.20 -21.38 -4.60
N ALA A 193 -3.30 -21.33 -3.26
CA ALA A 193 -4.51 -20.89 -2.59
C ALA A 193 -4.75 -19.40 -2.83
N GLU A 194 -3.72 -18.57 -2.64
CA GLU A 194 -3.78 -17.14 -2.94
C GLU A 194 -4.16 -16.89 -4.41
N LYS A 195 -3.52 -17.59 -5.35
CA LYS A 195 -3.85 -17.49 -6.79
C LYS A 195 -5.30 -17.83 -7.07
N ARG A 196 -5.82 -18.91 -6.48
CA ARG A 196 -7.19 -19.37 -6.70
C ARG A 196 -8.19 -18.32 -6.25
N VAL A 197 -8.03 -17.78 -5.04
CA VAL A 197 -8.93 -16.75 -4.49
C VAL A 197 -8.97 -15.53 -5.41
N ARG A 198 -7.80 -15.06 -5.88
CA ARG A 198 -7.72 -13.92 -6.80
C ARG A 198 -8.33 -14.20 -8.16
N LEU A 199 -8.13 -15.40 -8.71
CA LEU A 199 -8.75 -15.77 -9.98
C LEU A 199 -10.27 -15.83 -9.87
N ASN A 200 -10.80 -16.44 -8.80
CA ASN A 200 -12.24 -16.47 -8.56
C ASN A 200 -12.81 -15.06 -8.46
N PHE A 201 -12.13 -14.18 -7.71
CA PHE A 201 -12.51 -12.77 -7.58
C PHE A 201 -12.58 -12.07 -8.94
N TRP A 202 -11.50 -12.10 -9.72
CA TRP A 202 -11.48 -11.38 -11.00
C TRP A 202 -12.42 -11.97 -12.06
N ASN A 203 -12.69 -13.27 -12.00
CA ASN A 203 -13.71 -13.89 -12.84
C ASN A 203 -15.13 -13.44 -12.50
N SER A 204 -15.42 -13.11 -11.23
CA SER A 204 -16.71 -12.59 -10.79
C SER A 204 -16.85 -11.09 -10.99
N ILE A 205 -15.81 -10.33 -10.61
CA ILE A 205 -15.84 -8.85 -10.63
C ILE A 205 -15.61 -8.30 -12.04
N GLY A 206 -14.86 -8.99 -12.90
CA GLY A 206 -14.47 -8.50 -14.23
C GLY A 206 -13.15 -7.72 -14.20
N TYR A 207 -12.29 -7.97 -15.20
CA TYR A 207 -10.95 -7.37 -15.29
C TYR A 207 -10.96 -5.90 -15.72
N GLU A 208 -12.06 -5.43 -16.30
CA GLU A 208 -12.32 -4.04 -16.66
C GLU A 208 -12.49 -3.13 -15.44
N ASN A 209 -12.84 -3.70 -14.29
CA ASN A 209 -13.05 -3.00 -13.02
C ASN A 209 -11.72 -2.71 -12.30
N SER A 210 -10.84 -1.95 -12.97
CA SER A 210 -9.44 -1.73 -12.56
C SER A 210 -9.22 -1.04 -11.21
N ASP A 211 -10.25 -0.40 -10.65
CA ASP A 211 -10.22 0.22 -9.33
C ASP A 211 -10.48 -0.75 -8.18
N TRP A 212 -10.96 -1.96 -8.48
CA TRP A 212 -11.05 -3.04 -7.52
C TRP A 212 -9.68 -3.68 -7.27
N TRP A 213 -9.53 -4.34 -6.14
CA TRP A 213 -8.34 -5.12 -5.86
C TRP A 213 -8.63 -6.19 -4.82
N ILE A 214 -7.87 -7.29 -4.85
CA ILE A 214 -7.89 -8.29 -3.80
C ILE A 214 -6.47 -8.81 -3.54
N ALA A 215 -6.10 -8.95 -2.27
CA ALA A 215 -4.87 -9.61 -1.88
C ALA A 215 -4.88 -10.12 -0.44
N TRP A 216 -4.06 -11.13 -0.17
CA TRP A 216 -3.87 -11.69 1.16
C TRP A 216 -3.13 -10.74 2.11
N VAL A 217 -3.56 -10.57 3.35
CA VAL A 217 -2.86 -9.77 4.36
C VAL A 217 -2.19 -10.71 5.36
N PRO A 218 -0.88 -10.98 5.21
CA PRO A 218 -0.16 -11.98 6.02
C PRO A 218 0.07 -11.56 7.47
N GLU A 219 -0.10 -10.29 7.82
CA GLU A 219 0.02 -9.82 9.19
C GLU A 219 -1.15 -10.30 10.07
N ASN A 220 -2.36 -10.38 9.48
CA ASN A 220 -3.61 -10.61 10.22
C ASN A 220 -4.45 -11.79 9.70
N GLY A 221 -4.09 -12.36 8.56
CA GLY A 221 -4.73 -13.57 8.03
C GLY A 221 -6.14 -13.35 7.48
N TYR A 222 -6.27 -12.52 6.45
CA TYR A 222 -7.51 -12.30 5.69
C TYR A 222 -7.19 -11.85 4.25
N PHE A 223 -8.18 -11.86 3.35
CA PHE A 223 -8.08 -11.17 2.06
C PHE A 223 -8.64 -9.76 2.18
N GLU A 224 -7.84 -8.73 1.88
CA GLU A 224 -8.35 -7.37 1.73
C GLU A 224 -8.90 -7.20 0.32
N ILE A 225 -10.12 -6.71 0.21
CA ILE A 225 -10.75 -6.28 -1.04
C ILE A 225 -10.83 -4.76 -1.02
N ASN A 226 -10.12 -4.09 -1.93
CA ASN A 226 -10.28 -2.65 -2.11
C ASN A 226 -11.38 -2.37 -3.14
N VAL A 227 -12.27 -1.45 -2.81
CA VAL A 227 -13.44 -1.09 -3.63
C VAL A 227 -13.45 0.41 -3.95
N PRO A 228 -13.97 0.82 -5.12
CA PRO A 228 -14.15 2.25 -5.42
C PRO A 228 -15.28 2.86 -4.58
N GLY A 229 -15.33 4.19 -4.51
CA GLY A 229 -16.46 4.88 -3.89
C GLY A 229 -17.76 4.58 -4.65
N ASN A 230 -18.85 4.33 -3.92
CA ASN A 230 -20.17 3.96 -4.47
C ASN A 230 -20.12 2.74 -5.40
N PHE A 231 -19.35 1.72 -5.04
CA PHE A 231 -19.25 0.48 -5.82
C PHE A 231 -20.58 -0.29 -5.87
N ASP A 232 -20.77 -1.07 -6.94
CA ASP A 232 -21.92 -1.96 -7.06
C ASP A 232 -21.77 -3.18 -6.13
N THR A 233 -22.60 -3.24 -5.10
CA THR A 233 -22.58 -4.35 -4.13
C THR A 233 -23.01 -5.67 -4.74
N ALA A 234 -23.75 -5.67 -5.87
CA ALA A 234 -24.16 -6.90 -6.54
C ALA A 234 -22.94 -7.70 -7.05
N LEU A 235 -21.88 -7.03 -7.47
CA LEU A 235 -20.64 -7.69 -7.89
C LEU A 235 -19.99 -8.49 -6.75
N LEU A 236 -20.05 -7.99 -5.52
CA LEU A 236 -19.58 -8.74 -4.35
C LEU A 236 -20.47 -9.93 -4.04
N GLU A 237 -21.80 -9.78 -4.16
CA GLU A 237 -22.73 -10.89 -3.96
C GLU A 237 -22.48 -12.06 -4.92
N ASP A 238 -22.19 -11.76 -6.19
CA ASP A 238 -21.79 -12.77 -7.18
C ASP A 238 -20.47 -13.45 -6.81
N TYR A 239 -19.49 -12.67 -6.32
CA TYR A 239 -18.23 -13.22 -5.83
C TYR A 239 -18.42 -14.14 -4.62
N TRP A 240 -19.31 -13.79 -3.69
CA TRP A 240 -19.56 -14.61 -2.49
C TRP A 240 -20.07 -16.01 -2.79
N GLN A 241 -20.69 -16.24 -3.96
CA GLN A 241 -21.10 -17.57 -4.40
C GLN A 241 -19.92 -18.50 -4.71
N VAL A 242 -18.74 -17.94 -5.02
CA VAL A 242 -17.55 -18.70 -5.46
C VAL A 242 -16.31 -18.43 -4.60
N ALA A 243 -16.44 -17.59 -3.57
CA ALA A 243 -15.38 -17.29 -2.63
C ALA A 243 -15.00 -18.53 -1.81
N ASP A 244 -13.71 -18.67 -1.50
CA ASP A 244 -13.23 -19.76 -0.64
C ASP A 244 -13.62 -19.44 0.80
N GLN A 245 -14.53 -20.25 1.35
CA GLN A 245 -15.14 -20.05 2.66
C GLN A 245 -14.18 -20.29 3.83
N ASN A 246 -12.97 -20.82 3.58
CA ASN A 246 -11.96 -21.00 4.63
C ASN A 246 -11.28 -19.69 5.04
N TYR A 247 -11.55 -18.59 4.33
CA TYR A 247 -10.92 -17.30 4.56
C TYR A 247 -11.94 -16.23 4.97
N ARG A 248 -11.42 -15.25 5.69
CA ARG A 248 -12.13 -14.01 6.01
C ARG A 248 -11.78 -12.95 4.97
N TYR A 249 -12.73 -12.09 4.65
CA TYR A 249 -12.54 -11.02 3.67
C TYR A 249 -12.86 -9.67 4.31
N MET A 250 -11.95 -8.72 4.19
CA MET A 250 -12.11 -7.35 4.67
C MET A 250 -12.36 -6.43 3.48
N ILE A 251 -13.53 -5.81 3.43
CA ILE A 251 -13.86 -4.83 2.40
C ILE A 251 -13.38 -3.46 2.88
N VAL A 252 -12.54 -2.83 2.08
CA VAL A 252 -11.86 -1.58 2.43
C VAL A 252 -12.09 -0.56 1.32
N GLY A 253 -12.59 0.62 1.70
CA GLY A 253 -12.74 1.75 0.78
C GLY A 253 -11.40 2.23 0.23
N ASN A 254 -11.43 2.98 -0.86
CA ASN A 254 -10.23 3.59 -1.45
C ASN A 254 -9.52 4.58 -0.51
N ASP A 255 -10.21 5.05 0.53
CA ASP A 255 -9.72 5.91 1.61
C ASP A 255 -9.13 5.13 2.80
N GLY A 256 -9.16 3.79 2.76
CA GLY A 256 -8.70 2.90 3.83
C GLY A 256 -9.71 2.67 4.96
N THR A 257 -10.96 3.13 4.80
CA THR A 257 -12.06 2.82 5.73
C THR A 257 -12.39 1.34 5.66
N TRP A 258 -12.54 0.69 6.82
CA TRP A 258 -13.08 -0.67 6.88
C TRP A 258 -14.59 -0.60 6.75
N LEU A 259 -15.13 -1.16 5.68
CA LEU A 259 -16.55 -1.10 5.35
C LEU A 259 -17.30 -2.30 5.94
N GLU A 260 -16.74 -3.50 5.76
CA GLU A 260 -17.36 -4.74 6.21
C GLU A 260 -16.33 -5.86 6.34
N GLU A 261 -16.58 -6.79 7.27
CA GLU A 261 -15.91 -8.09 7.34
C GLU A 261 -16.89 -9.20 6.92
N LYS A 262 -16.51 -9.98 5.90
CA LYS A 262 -17.24 -11.19 5.49
C LYS A 262 -16.57 -12.44 6.06
N ARG A 263 -17.36 -13.22 6.79
CA ARG A 263 -17.03 -14.58 7.27
C ARG A 263 -18.11 -15.56 6.77
N PHE A 264 -17.72 -16.83 6.61
CA PHE A 264 -18.59 -17.93 6.20
C PHE A 264 -18.72 -18.96 7.31
#